data_AF-A0A955H802-F1
#
_entry.id   AF-A0A955H802-F1
#
_cell.length_a   1.000
_cell.length_b   1.000
_cell.length_c   1.000
_cell.angle_alpha   90.00
_cell.angle_beta   90.00
_cell.angle_gamma   90.00
#
_symmetry.space_group_name_H-M   'P 1'
#
loop_
_entity.id
_entity.type
_entity.pdbx_description
1 polymer ?
#
loop_
_entity_poly.entity_id
_entity_poly.type
_entity_poly.pdbx_seq_one_letter_code
_entity_poly.pdbx_strand_id
1 'polypeptide(L)'
;MTVITQSFASKLSVAFVAIAMMFMAVAPAQAQTAEELQAEIAKLMATINQLQSQIGQGATNVASGICPYTWTRTLTSGSTGDDVMKLQQFLNASEDTRVAATGAGSVGAETMYFGPATAAAVQKFQVKYRADILTPNGLVNPVPHFGPSTMAKANALCTSAPVDNGDGDNGDDGDMDNGDVELSGEASLEDFEIDDADDSDVEEGQNDVEVAEITVTFEDGDASISRLDLAFTSASSTSPWDAFENFSLWVDGEMIAEHDADSKSDYLGDEEDGVIRFSGLDLVAMDG
;
A
#
# COMPACT_ATOMS: atom_id res chain seq x y z
N MET A 1 7.61 -55.43 92.40
CA MET A 1 6.64 -55.29 93.51
C MET A 1 6.38 -53.79 93.68
N THR A 2 5.14 -53.34 93.43
CA THR A 2 4.46 -52.26 94.19
C THR A 2 5.06 -50.82 94.19
N VAL A 3 4.30 -49.84 93.61
CA VAL A 3 4.08 -48.44 94.13
C VAL A 3 5.27 -47.43 94.02
N ILE A 4 5.16 -46.12 93.66
CA ILE A 4 4.28 -44.95 93.98
C ILE A 4 4.70 -44.25 95.31
N THR A 5 4.92 -42.93 95.49
CA THR A 5 5.02 -41.69 94.65
C THR A 5 5.56 -40.51 95.49
N GLN A 6 5.95 -39.37 94.86
CA GLN A 6 5.79 -37.98 95.40
C GLN A 6 6.73 -37.53 96.58
N SER A 7 6.82 -36.25 97.03
CA SER A 7 6.10 -34.97 96.77
C SER A 7 6.96 -33.69 96.98
N PHE A 8 6.49 -32.57 96.40
CA PHE A 8 6.50 -31.15 96.85
C PHE A 8 7.46 -30.60 97.92
N ALA A 9 8.05 -29.43 97.61
CA ALA A 9 7.97 -28.20 98.43
C ALA A 9 8.16 -26.95 97.54
N SER A 10 7.61 -25.78 97.92
CA SER A 10 7.62 -24.55 97.11
C SER A 10 7.69 -23.28 97.99
N LYS A 11 8.02 -22.14 97.37
CA LYS A 11 8.06 -20.74 97.87
C LYS A 11 9.35 -20.25 98.54
N LEU A 12 10.12 -19.43 97.81
CA LEU A 12 10.50 -18.08 98.24
C LEU A 12 10.70 -17.17 97.02
N SER A 13 10.94 -15.88 97.21
CA SER A 13 10.60 -14.81 96.26
C SER A 13 11.73 -13.80 95.99
N VAL A 14 11.50 -12.90 95.02
CA VAL A 14 12.02 -11.52 94.87
C VAL A 14 13.11 -11.23 93.79
N ALA A 15 12.76 -10.22 92.97
CA ALA A 15 13.58 -9.25 92.20
C ALA A 15 14.35 -9.64 90.90
N PHE A 16 13.71 -9.29 89.78
CA PHE A 16 14.23 -8.48 88.67
C PHE A 16 15.69 -8.64 88.19
N VAL A 17 15.84 -9.26 87.02
CA VAL A 17 16.69 -8.71 85.94
C VAL A 17 15.84 -8.69 84.66
N ALA A 18 15.89 -7.59 83.91
CA ALA A 18 15.09 -7.40 82.72
C ALA A 18 15.60 -8.24 81.53
N ILE A 19 14.72 -9.03 80.93
CA ILE A 19 14.89 -9.55 79.57
C ILE A 19 13.62 -9.21 78.79
N ALA A 20 13.74 -8.26 77.87
CA ALA A 20 12.68 -7.93 76.92
C ALA A 20 12.56 -9.04 75.87
N MET A 21 11.71 -10.04 76.12
CA MET A 21 11.27 -10.95 75.07
C MET A 21 10.10 -10.32 74.33
N MET A 22 10.44 -9.65 73.23
CA MET A 22 9.51 -9.12 72.25
C MET A 22 8.50 -10.20 71.82
N PHE A 23 7.21 -9.97 72.04
CA PHE A 23 6.17 -10.73 71.36
C PHE A 23 6.26 -10.41 69.86
N MET A 24 6.83 -11.33 69.08
CA MET A 24 6.70 -11.28 67.63
C MET A 24 5.25 -11.60 67.26
N ALA A 25 4.45 -10.56 67.07
CA ALA A 25 3.22 -10.67 66.31
C ALA A 25 3.62 -11.03 64.87
N VAL A 26 3.47 -12.31 64.50
CA VAL A 26 3.50 -12.73 63.11
C VAL A 26 2.26 -12.11 62.46
N ALA A 27 2.46 -10.99 61.76
CA ALA A 27 1.44 -10.47 60.85
C ALA A 27 1.12 -11.56 59.82
N PRO A 28 -0.16 -11.75 59.43
CA PRO A 28 -0.46 -12.63 58.32
C PRO A 28 0.29 -12.10 57.09
N ALA A 29 1.17 -12.92 56.51
CA ALA A 29 1.68 -12.65 55.18
C ALA A 29 0.46 -12.50 54.27
N GLN A 30 0.32 -11.32 53.65
CA GLN A 30 -0.70 -11.07 52.65
C GLN A 30 -0.35 -11.98 51.47
N ALA A 31 -0.91 -13.20 51.47
CA ALA A 31 -0.92 -14.03 50.28
C ALA A 31 -1.72 -13.26 49.22
N GLN A 32 -1.14 -13.06 48.04
CA GLN A 32 -1.85 -12.45 46.92
C GLN A 32 -3.16 -13.21 46.74
N THR A 33 -4.27 -12.52 46.89
CA THR A 33 -5.56 -13.19 46.98
C THR A 33 -5.98 -13.68 45.61
N ALA A 34 -6.91 -14.63 45.55
CA ALA A 34 -7.41 -15.14 44.27
C ALA A 34 -8.03 -14.01 43.43
N GLU A 35 -8.60 -13.00 44.07
CA GLU A 35 -9.13 -11.78 43.43
C GLU A 35 -8.01 -10.91 42.82
N GLU A 36 -6.87 -10.74 43.50
CA GLU A 36 -5.73 -9.98 42.97
C GLU A 36 -5.12 -10.66 41.72
N LEU A 37 -5.00 -11.99 41.75
CA LEU A 37 -4.52 -12.76 40.60
C LEU A 37 -5.52 -12.72 39.42
N GLN A 38 -6.83 -12.74 39.70
CA GLN A 38 -7.86 -12.54 38.68
C GLN A 38 -7.82 -11.12 38.08
N ALA A 39 -7.58 -10.09 38.91
CA ALA A 39 -7.42 -8.71 38.44
C ALA A 39 -6.17 -8.55 37.55
N GLU A 40 -5.07 -9.22 37.87
CA GLU A 40 -3.86 -9.22 37.05
C GLU A 40 -4.06 -9.97 35.72
N ILE A 41 -4.76 -11.11 35.71
CA ILE A 41 -5.17 -11.82 34.49
C ILE A 41 -6.09 -10.94 33.62
N ALA A 42 -7.07 -10.26 34.21
CA ALA A 42 -7.95 -9.34 33.48
C ALA A 42 -7.17 -8.16 32.87
N LYS A 43 -6.18 -7.62 33.59
CA LYS A 43 -5.27 -6.58 33.09
C LYS A 43 -4.39 -7.09 31.94
N LEU A 44 -3.88 -8.31 32.03
CA LEU A 44 -3.11 -8.93 30.96
C LEU A 44 -3.97 -9.17 29.70
N MET A 45 -5.20 -9.66 29.86
CA MET A 45 -6.15 -9.82 28.75
C MET A 45 -6.53 -8.48 28.10
N ALA A 46 -6.73 -7.42 28.89
CA ALA A 46 -6.93 -6.08 28.35
C ALA A 46 -5.70 -5.57 27.57
N THR A 47 -4.49 -5.85 28.08
CA THR A 47 -3.22 -5.52 27.41
C THR A 47 -3.05 -6.31 26.11
N ILE A 48 -3.41 -7.60 26.09
CA ILE A 48 -3.39 -8.45 24.89
C ILE A 48 -4.40 -7.95 23.85
N ASN A 49 -5.62 -7.59 24.25
CA ASN A 49 -6.62 -7.01 23.34
C ASN A 49 -6.17 -5.65 22.79
N GLN A 50 -5.51 -4.82 23.61
CA GLN A 50 -4.92 -3.55 23.16
C GLN A 50 -3.78 -3.78 22.16
N LEU A 51 -2.89 -4.75 22.42
CA LEU A 51 -1.80 -5.12 21.51
C LEU A 51 -2.32 -5.77 20.22
N GLN A 52 -3.35 -6.62 20.29
CA GLN A 52 -4.01 -7.19 19.11
C GLN A 52 -4.69 -6.10 18.27
N SER A 53 -5.30 -5.10 18.91
CA SER A 53 -5.82 -3.91 18.23
C SER A 53 -4.70 -3.11 17.54
N GLN A 54 -3.51 -3.00 18.15
CA GLN A 54 -2.35 -2.34 17.53
C GLN A 54 -1.75 -3.16 16.38
N ILE A 55 -1.67 -4.49 16.51
CA ILE A 55 -1.13 -5.39 15.47
C ILE A 55 -2.08 -5.47 14.26
N GLY A 56 -3.40 -5.45 14.48
CA GLY A 56 -4.40 -5.35 13.41
C GLY A 56 -4.46 -3.99 12.70
N GLN A 57 -3.82 -2.96 13.25
CA GLN A 57 -3.71 -1.61 12.66
C GLN A 57 -2.29 -1.29 12.16
N GLY A 58 -1.35 -2.24 12.26
CA GLY A 58 0.07 -2.03 11.96
C GLY A 58 0.51 -2.27 10.51
N ALA A 59 -0.39 -2.65 9.60
CA ALA A 59 -0.04 -3.04 8.23
C ALA A 59 -1.00 -2.56 7.12
N THR A 60 -2.13 -1.90 7.46
CA THR A 60 -3.19 -1.60 6.49
C THR A 60 -3.73 -0.16 6.52
N ASN A 61 -3.19 0.72 7.38
CA ASN A 61 -3.71 2.08 7.58
C ASN A 61 -2.62 3.12 7.93
N VAL A 62 -1.51 3.15 7.17
CA VAL A 62 -0.48 4.21 7.33
C VAL A 62 -0.78 5.50 6.54
N ALA A 63 -1.67 5.48 5.54
CA ALA A 63 -2.22 6.73 4.95
C ALA A 63 -2.88 7.61 6.03
N SER A 64 -3.61 6.95 6.93
CA SER A 64 -4.49 7.54 7.96
C SER A 64 -3.76 8.33 9.05
N GLY A 65 -2.42 8.34 9.06
CA GLY A 65 -1.60 9.14 9.96
C GLY A 65 -0.74 10.21 9.27
N ILE A 66 -0.72 10.25 7.94
CA ILE A 66 0.03 11.25 7.16
C ILE A 66 -0.89 12.40 6.77
N CYS A 67 -2.12 12.10 6.35
CA CYS A 67 -3.07 13.09 5.89
C CYS A 67 -3.91 13.63 7.07
N PRO A 68 -4.14 14.96 7.17
CA PRO A 68 -3.79 15.97 6.17
C PRO A 68 -2.32 16.38 6.17
N TYR A 69 -1.72 16.43 4.98
CA TYR A 69 -0.40 17.02 4.74
C TYR A 69 -0.39 17.71 3.36
N THR A 70 0.40 18.77 3.24
CA THR A 70 0.52 19.54 2.00
C THR A 70 1.99 19.71 1.64
N TRP A 71 2.40 19.05 0.57
CA TRP A 71 3.69 19.29 -0.07
C TRP A 71 3.65 20.63 -0.82
N THR A 72 4.69 21.44 -0.65
CA THR A 72 4.79 22.80 -1.22
C THR A 72 6.02 22.99 -2.12
N ARG A 73 6.76 21.92 -2.39
CA ARG A 73 7.95 21.94 -3.25
C ARG A 73 8.10 20.63 -4.03
N THR A 74 8.67 20.75 -5.23
CA THR A 74 9.14 19.62 -6.03
C THR A 74 10.23 18.84 -5.30
N LEU A 75 10.20 17.51 -5.41
CA LEU A 75 11.22 16.61 -4.88
C LEU A 75 11.85 15.79 -6.01
N THR A 76 13.17 15.90 -6.17
CA THR A 76 13.98 15.17 -7.17
C THR A 76 14.97 14.23 -6.48
N SER A 77 15.59 13.32 -7.24
CA SER A 77 16.79 12.57 -6.80
C SER A 77 17.79 13.46 -6.06
N GLY A 78 18.22 13.01 -4.87
CA GLY A 78 19.12 13.76 -4.00
C GLY A 78 18.45 14.77 -3.05
N SER A 79 17.13 15.02 -3.20
CA SER A 79 16.38 15.85 -2.24
C SER A 79 16.37 15.23 -0.86
N THR A 80 16.40 16.08 0.17
CA THR A 80 16.34 15.66 1.57
C THR A 80 15.30 16.43 2.39
N GLY A 81 15.05 15.96 3.61
CA GLY A 81 14.19 16.61 4.60
C GLY A 81 12.83 15.93 4.80
N ASP A 82 11.99 16.56 5.63
CA ASP A 82 10.74 15.97 6.11
C ASP A 82 9.71 15.71 5.00
N ASP A 83 9.63 16.56 3.97
CA ASP A 83 8.73 16.35 2.82
C ASP A 83 8.98 15.01 2.11
N VAL A 84 10.24 14.56 2.07
CA VAL A 84 10.64 13.30 1.44
C VAL A 84 10.22 12.12 2.31
N MET A 85 10.41 12.23 3.62
CA MET A 85 9.92 11.21 4.57
C MET A 85 8.40 11.12 4.52
N LYS A 86 7.70 12.26 4.43
CA LYS A 86 6.24 12.34 4.25
C LYS A 86 5.78 11.71 2.95
N LEU A 87 6.46 12.01 1.84
CA LEU A 87 6.19 11.38 0.54
C LEU A 87 6.38 9.86 0.60
N GLN A 88 7.46 9.38 1.22
CA GLN A 88 7.69 7.94 1.39
C GLN A 88 6.57 7.29 2.22
N GLN A 89 6.14 7.92 3.32
CA GLN A 89 5.03 7.42 4.15
C GLN A 89 3.70 7.38 3.38
N PHE A 90 3.42 8.41 2.56
CA PHE A 90 2.23 8.47 1.70
C PHE A 90 2.24 7.37 0.63
N LEU A 91 3.34 7.24 -0.11
CA LEU A 91 3.52 6.21 -1.14
C LEU A 91 3.48 4.79 -0.58
N ASN A 92 4.00 4.57 0.63
CA ASN A 92 3.97 3.29 1.34
C ASN A 92 2.58 2.84 1.79
N ALA A 93 1.57 3.72 1.72
CA ALA A 93 0.22 3.40 2.17
C ALA A 93 -0.63 2.62 1.15
N SER A 94 -0.22 2.60 -0.13
CA SER A 94 -0.75 1.71 -1.17
C SER A 94 0.31 0.65 -1.49
N GLU A 95 -0.10 -0.59 -1.80
CA GLU A 95 0.86 -1.64 -2.14
C GLU A 95 1.52 -1.36 -3.50
N ASP A 96 0.72 -0.93 -4.48
CA ASP A 96 1.14 -0.58 -5.85
C ASP A 96 2.23 0.51 -5.90
N THR A 97 2.20 1.47 -4.97
CA THR A 97 3.14 2.60 -4.90
C THR A 97 4.20 2.46 -3.81
N ARG A 98 4.32 1.29 -3.17
CA ARG A 98 5.22 1.09 -2.03
C ARG A 98 6.69 1.32 -2.41
N VAL A 99 7.40 2.09 -1.58
CA VAL A 99 8.81 2.50 -1.80
C VAL A 99 9.77 1.33 -1.67
N ALA A 100 9.59 0.51 -0.64
CA ALA A 100 10.36 -0.73 -0.46
C ALA A 100 9.57 -1.76 0.36
N ALA A 101 9.76 -3.04 0.07
CA ALA A 101 9.19 -4.12 0.87
C ALA A 101 9.89 -4.26 2.25
N THR A 102 11.20 -4.01 2.30
CA THR A 102 12.02 -4.03 3.54
C THR A 102 13.17 -3.04 3.43
N GLY A 103 13.74 -2.63 4.56
CA GLY A 103 14.94 -1.80 4.61
C GLY A 103 14.65 -0.30 4.51
N ALA A 104 15.63 0.48 4.06
CA ALA A 104 15.50 1.94 3.98
C ALA A 104 14.38 2.34 3.02
N GLY A 105 13.40 3.11 3.52
CA GLY A 105 12.23 3.54 2.77
C GLY A 105 11.02 2.61 2.87
N SER A 106 11.12 1.42 3.51
CA SER A 106 9.93 0.58 3.73
C SER A 106 9.01 1.14 4.80
N VAL A 107 7.80 0.60 4.92
CA VAL A 107 6.82 0.96 5.96
C VAL A 107 7.47 0.97 7.34
N GLY A 108 7.43 2.12 8.04
CA GLY A 108 8.01 2.31 9.37
C GLY A 108 9.54 2.41 9.41
N ALA A 109 10.19 2.44 8.25
CA ALA A 109 11.63 2.64 8.05
C ALA A 109 11.91 3.74 7.02
N GLU A 110 11.00 4.71 6.90
CA GLU A 110 11.13 5.82 5.98
C GLU A 110 12.34 6.72 6.29
N THR A 111 12.78 7.44 5.27
CA THR A 111 14.03 8.21 5.28
C THR A 111 13.80 9.63 4.78
N MET A 112 14.70 10.53 5.17
CA MET A 112 14.72 11.91 4.67
C MET A 112 15.55 12.04 3.38
N TYR A 113 15.58 11.03 2.50
CA TYR A 113 16.42 11.03 1.28
C TYR A 113 15.66 10.47 0.07
N PHE A 114 15.59 11.26 -1.01
CA PHE A 114 14.92 10.88 -2.24
C PHE A 114 15.92 10.09 -3.09
N GLY A 115 15.93 8.78 -2.84
CA GLY A 115 16.77 7.82 -3.57
C GLY A 115 16.04 7.14 -4.74
N PRO A 116 16.72 6.22 -5.44
CA PRO A 116 16.14 5.49 -6.57
C PRO A 116 14.83 4.77 -6.25
N ALA A 117 14.70 4.20 -5.04
CA ALA A 117 13.46 3.55 -4.58
C ALA A 117 12.29 4.54 -4.47
N THR A 118 12.53 5.78 -4.01
CA THR A 118 11.51 6.84 -3.96
C THR A 118 11.16 7.32 -5.36
N ALA A 119 12.14 7.46 -6.26
CA ALA A 119 11.90 7.80 -7.66
C ALA A 119 11.02 6.75 -8.36
N ALA A 120 11.31 5.46 -8.17
CA ALA A 120 10.51 4.36 -8.70
C ALA A 120 9.07 4.39 -8.17
N ALA A 121 8.88 4.56 -6.86
CA ALA A 121 7.55 4.67 -6.25
C ALA A 121 6.76 5.90 -6.72
N VAL A 122 7.43 7.04 -6.95
CA VAL A 122 6.81 8.21 -7.57
C VAL A 122 6.34 7.89 -8.99
N GLN A 123 7.16 7.24 -9.81
CA GLN A 123 6.76 6.86 -11.18
C GLN A 123 5.53 5.93 -11.17
N LYS A 124 5.49 4.94 -10.28
CA LYS A 124 4.29 4.09 -10.07
C LYS A 124 3.05 4.89 -9.67
N PHE A 125 3.21 5.88 -8.79
CA PHE A 125 2.11 6.79 -8.42
C PHE A 125 1.66 7.66 -9.61
N GLN A 126 2.57 8.10 -10.46
CA GLN A 126 2.25 8.86 -11.67
C GLN A 126 1.49 8.03 -12.70
N VAL A 127 1.88 6.77 -12.91
CA VAL A 127 1.13 5.82 -13.76
C VAL A 127 -0.25 5.53 -13.15
N LYS A 128 -0.33 5.27 -11.83
CA LYS A 128 -1.60 5.03 -11.12
C LYS A 128 -2.60 6.20 -11.22
N TYR A 129 -2.13 7.41 -11.47
CA TYR A 129 -2.96 8.60 -11.70
C TYR A 129 -2.59 9.27 -13.03
N ARG A 130 -2.45 8.46 -14.10
CA ARG A 130 -2.02 8.91 -15.45
C ARG A 130 -2.85 10.08 -15.96
N ALA A 131 -4.18 9.97 -15.88
CA ALA A 131 -5.12 10.99 -16.35
C ALA A 131 -4.95 12.36 -15.64
N ASP A 132 -4.54 12.36 -14.37
CA ASP A 132 -4.33 13.59 -13.58
C ASP A 132 -2.94 14.21 -13.75
N ILE A 133 -1.92 13.38 -14.03
CA ILE A 133 -0.51 13.76 -13.87
C ILE A 133 0.25 13.72 -15.20
N LEU A 134 0.06 12.66 -15.97
CA LEU A 134 0.86 12.37 -17.16
C LEU A 134 0.20 12.94 -18.42
N THR A 135 -1.07 12.57 -18.66
CA THR A 135 -1.84 13.03 -19.82
C THR A 135 -1.89 14.56 -19.93
N PRO A 136 -2.23 15.36 -18.89
CA PRO A 136 -2.34 16.81 -19.02
C PRO A 136 -1.00 17.52 -19.23
N ASN A 137 0.11 16.80 -19.08
CA ASN A 137 1.47 17.31 -19.27
C ASN A 137 2.11 16.79 -20.57
N GLY A 138 1.36 16.07 -21.43
CA GLY A 138 1.88 15.42 -22.64
C GLY A 138 2.96 14.37 -22.34
N LEU A 139 2.96 13.82 -21.12
CA LEU A 139 3.97 12.85 -20.69
C LEU A 139 3.46 11.44 -20.96
N VAL A 140 4.03 10.79 -21.96
CA VAL A 140 3.79 9.38 -22.26
C VAL A 140 4.37 8.48 -21.16
N ASN A 141 5.61 8.78 -20.75
CA ASN A 141 6.37 8.04 -19.75
C ASN A 141 6.38 8.77 -18.38
N PRO A 142 6.35 8.04 -17.25
CA PRO A 142 6.49 8.64 -15.94
C PRO A 142 7.91 9.21 -15.74
N VAL A 143 8.04 10.16 -14.82
CA VAL A 143 9.28 10.89 -14.57
C VAL A 143 9.79 10.67 -13.14
N PRO A 144 11.12 10.51 -12.91
CA PRO A 144 11.69 10.13 -11.62
C PRO A 144 11.75 11.29 -10.59
N HIS A 145 10.76 12.17 -10.60
CA HIS A 145 10.64 13.31 -9.70
C HIS A 145 9.18 13.61 -9.34
N PHE A 146 8.95 14.06 -8.12
CA PHE A 146 7.66 14.51 -7.62
C PHE A 146 7.45 15.98 -8.05
N GLY A 147 6.97 16.16 -9.28
CA GLY A 147 6.72 17.46 -9.93
C GLY A 147 5.40 18.12 -9.51
N PRO A 148 5.08 19.31 -10.05
CA PRO A 148 3.88 20.07 -9.69
C PRO A 148 2.56 19.29 -9.79
N SER A 149 2.32 18.60 -10.91
CA SER A 149 1.08 17.82 -11.14
C SER A 149 0.99 16.60 -10.22
N THR A 150 2.13 15.91 -10.00
CA THR A 150 2.22 14.82 -9.01
C THR A 150 1.93 15.31 -7.60
N MET A 151 2.44 16.49 -7.26
CA MET A 151 2.25 17.16 -5.97
C MET A 151 0.80 17.61 -5.78
N ALA A 152 0.16 18.15 -6.82
CA ALA A 152 -1.25 18.53 -6.81
C ALA A 152 -2.14 17.32 -6.53
N LYS A 153 -1.96 16.20 -7.26
CA LYS A 153 -2.73 14.97 -7.03
C LYS A 153 -2.49 14.38 -5.63
N ALA A 154 -1.24 14.33 -5.17
CA ALA A 154 -0.91 13.86 -3.83
C ALA A 154 -1.52 14.76 -2.73
N ASN A 155 -1.48 16.08 -2.90
CA ASN A 155 -2.13 17.03 -1.99
C ASN A 155 -3.64 16.83 -1.95
N ALA A 156 -4.30 16.69 -3.10
CA ALA A 156 -5.75 16.48 -3.20
C ALA A 156 -6.18 15.18 -2.48
N LEU A 157 -5.49 14.07 -2.74
CA LEU A 157 -5.68 12.79 -2.06
C LEU A 157 -5.34 12.84 -0.56
N CYS A 158 -4.49 13.79 -0.15
CA CYS A 158 -4.05 13.97 1.23
C CYS A 158 -4.76 15.14 1.95
N THR A 159 -5.97 15.48 1.52
CA THR A 159 -6.89 16.32 2.29
C THR A 159 -7.69 15.49 3.29
N SER A 160 -7.94 16.04 4.48
CA SER A 160 -8.92 15.47 5.41
C SER A 160 -10.33 15.84 4.94
N ALA A 161 -11.28 14.91 5.07
CA ALA A 161 -12.69 15.10 4.69
C ALA A 161 -13.30 16.41 5.25
N PRO A 162 -14.30 17.00 4.57
CA PRO A 162 -14.73 18.37 4.87
C PRO A 162 -15.19 18.54 6.32
N VAL A 163 -14.46 19.38 7.06
CA VAL A 163 -15.05 20.07 8.20
C VAL A 163 -15.94 21.18 7.64
N ASP A 164 -17.25 20.95 7.69
CA ASP A 164 -18.25 22.00 7.52
C ASP A 164 -18.09 23.04 8.64
N ASN A 165 -17.25 24.04 8.38
CA ASN A 165 -17.19 25.31 9.06
C ASN A 165 -17.29 26.38 7.98
N GLY A 166 -18.50 26.83 7.69
CA GLY A 166 -18.71 27.90 6.73
C GLY A 166 -18.12 29.25 7.17
N ASP A 167 -17.95 30.10 6.16
CA ASP A 167 -17.68 31.55 6.21
C ASP A 167 -16.23 32.01 6.47
N GLY A 168 -15.73 32.93 5.64
CA GLY A 168 -14.40 33.56 5.77
C GLY A 168 -13.60 33.76 4.47
N ASP A 169 -13.99 34.77 3.69
CA ASP A 169 -13.36 35.23 2.42
C ASP A 169 -11.93 35.85 2.54
N ASN A 170 -11.24 35.97 1.39
CA ASN A 170 -9.87 36.45 1.08
C ASN A 170 -8.71 35.45 1.30
N GLY A 171 -7.80 35.24 0.35
CA GLY A 171 -7.72 35.77 -1.03
C GLY A 171 -6.29 35.70 -1.60
N ASP A 172 -6.21 35.84 -2.93
CA ASP A 172 -5.02 35.95 -3.79
C ASP A 172 -4.11 34.71 -4.07
N ASP A 173 -3.72 34.66 -5.35
CA ASP A 173 -2.52 34.07 -5.94
C ASP A 173 -2.33 32.55 -6.02
N GLY A 174 -2.80 31.97 -7.13
CA GLY A 174 -2.29 30.68 -7.62
C GLY A 174 -3.26 29.85 -8.45
N ASP A 175 -3.97 30.47 -9.41
CA ASP A 175 -4.88 29.76 -10.31
C ASP A 175 -4.07 28.92 -11.32
N MET A 176 -3.52 27.80 -10.84
CA MET A 176 -3.22 26.66 -11.69
C MET A 176 -4.56 25.94 -11.89
N ASP A 177 -5.23 26.32 -12.97
CA ASP A 177 -6.36 25.61 -13.54
C ASP A 177 -5.91 24.22 -13.98
N ASN A 178 -5.78 23.34 -12.98
CA ASN A 178 -5.67 21.90 -13.15
C ASN A 178 -7.08 21.33 -13.07
N GLY A 179 -7.97 21.88 -13.91
CA GLY A 179 -9.28 21.31 -14.18
C GLY A 179 -9.12 19.83 -14.49
N ASP A 180 -9.99 19.02 -13.89
CA ASP A 180 -10.11 17.60 -14.21
C ASP A 180 -10.31 17.51 -15.73
N VAL A 181 -9.33 16.96 -16.46
CA VAL A 181 -9.40 16.85 -17.93
C VAL A 181 -10.28 15.65 -18.26
N GLU A 182 -11.58 15.79 -17.96
CA GLU A 182 -12.61 15.01 -18.64
C GLU A 182 -12.50 15.31 -20.13
N LEU A 183 -12.13 14.30 -20.92
CA LEU A 183 -12.17 14.39 -22.38
C LEU A 183 -13.57 14.85 -22.79
N SER A 184 -13.63 16.03 -23.40
CA SER A 184 -14.89 16.70 -23.74
C SER A 184 -14.84 17.18 -25.18
N GLY A 185 -15.85 16.77 -25.95
CA GLY A 185 -15.83 16.86 -27.40
C GLY A 185 -16.05 15.49 -28.04
N GLU A 186 -15.53 15.33 -29.26
CA GLU A 186 -15.57 14.12 -30.05
C GLU A 186 -14.20 13.92 -30.70
N ALA A 187 -13.76 12.66 -30.83
CA ALA A 187 -12.54 12.26 -31.51
C ALA A 187 -12.91 11.25 -32.59
N SER A 188 -12.32 11.38 -33.78
CA SER A 188 -12.52 10.50 -34.91
C SER A 188 -11.41 9.44 -34.92
N LEU A 189 -11.75 8.15 -35.03
CA LEU A 189 -10.75 7.13 -35.32
C LEU A 189 -10.37 7.27 -36.80
N GLU A 190 -9.12 7.65 -37.09
CA GLU A 190 -8.59 7.74 -38.45
C GLU A 190 -7.95 6.42 -38.87
N ASP A 191 -7.14 5.81 -38.00
CA ASP A 191 -6.41 4.59 -38.32
C ASP A 191 -6.41 3.55 -37.19
N PHE A 192 -6.43 2.28 -37.61
CA PHE A 192 -6.31 1.11 -36.75
C PHE A 192 -5.63 -0.01 -37.56
N GLU A 193 -4.34 -0.19 -37.33
CA GLU A 193 -3.51 -1.20 -38.00
C GLU A 193 -2.94 -2.19 -36.97
N ILE A 194 -2.80 -3.45 -37.38
CA ILE A 194 -2.15 -4.50 -36.58
C ILE A 194 -1.10 -5.15 -37.49
N ASP A 195 0.15 -5.03 -37.10
CA ASP A 195 1.30 -5.58 -37.80
C ASP A 195 1.86 -6.79 -37.06
N ASP A 196 2.44 -7.73 -37.81
CA ASP A 196 3.24 -8.82 -37.24
C ASP A 196 4.55 -8.24 -36.66
N ALA A 197 5.02 -8.77 -35.54
CA ALA A 197 6.29 -8.35 -34.93
C ALA A 197 7.50 -8.60 -35.86
N ASP A 198 8.54 -7.76 -35.70
CA ASP A 198 9.82 -7.82 -36.45
C ASP A 198 10.51 -9.21 -36.37
N ASP A 199 10.25 -9.98 -35.30
CA ASP A 199 10.65 -11.38 -35.12
C ASP A 199 9.45 -12.23 -34.67
N SER A 200 8.76 -12.86 -35.61
CA SER A 200 7.50 -13.59 -35.38
C SER A 200 7.68 -15.03 -34.86
N ASP A 201 8.91 -15.53 -34.73
CA ASP A 201 9.20 -16.94 -34.41
C ASP A 201 9.20 -17.20 -32.88
N VAL A 202 8.01 -17.36 -32.30
CA VAL A 202 7.84 -17.73 -30.88
C VAL A 202 8.21 -19.21 -30.65
N GLU A 203 9.19 -19.46 -29.76
CA GLU A 203 9.61 -20.82 -29.35
C GLU A 203 9.17 -21.17 -27.91
N GLU A 204 9.01 -22.48 -27.63
CA GLU A 204 8.71 -22.98 -26.28
C GLU A 204 9.73 -22.49 -25.23
N GLY A 205 9.25 -21.80 -24.19
CA GLY A 205 10.06 -21.31 -23.07
C GLY A 205 10.71 -19.94 -23.28
N GLN A 206 10.43 -19.25 -24.39
CA GLN A 206 10.70 -17.82 -24.50
C GLN A 206 9.74 -17.00 -23.61
N ASN A 207 10.14 -15.77 -23.26
CA ASN A 207 9.39 -14.85 -22.39
C ASN A 207 9.52 -13.44 -22.99
N ASP A 208 8.51 -12.58 -22.79
CA ASP A 208 8.49 -11.19 -23.28
C ASP A 208 8.81 -11.07 -24.79
N VAL A 209 8.24 -11.99 -25.59
CA VAL A 209 8.35 -11.97 -27.06
C VAL A 209 7.25 -11.09 -27.63
N GLU A 210 7.62 -10.19 -28.52
CA GLU A 210 6.68 -9.36 -29.27
C GLU A 210 5.96 -10.23 -30.31
N VAL A 211 4.62 -10.16 -30.35
CA VAL A 211 3.81 -11.01 -31.25
C VAL A 211 2.96 -10.22 -32.24
N ALA A 212 2.68 -8.95 -31.94
CA ALA A 212 2.01 -8.01 -32.82
C ALA A 212 2.25 -6.57 -32.34
N GLU A 213 2.41 -5.63 -33.26
CA GLU A 213 2.33 -4.19 -33.01
C GLU A 213 0.91 -3.70 -33.34
N ILE A 214 0.34 -2.79 -32.53
CA ILE A 214 -1.00 -2.24 -32.74
C ILE A 214 -0.91 -0.72 -32.82
N THR A 215 -1.14 -0.18 -34.00
CA THR A 215 -1.18 1.27 -34.25
C THR A 215 -2.63 1.74 -34.20
N VAL A 216 -2.89 2.80 -33.41
CA VAL A 216 -4.21 3.43 -33.32
C VAL A 216 -4.03 4.95 -33.39
N THR A 217 -4.60 5.57 -34.43
CA THR A 217 -4.50 7.02 -34.65
C THR A 217 -5.89 7.66 -34.62
N PHE A 218 -6.00 8.79 -33.93
CA PHE A 218 -7.21 9.59 -33.89
C PHE A 218 -6.96 10.95 -34.55
N GLU A 219 -7.99 11.47 -35.22
CA GLU A 219 -8.09 12.85 -35.72
C GLU A 219 -9.18 13.61 -34.95
N ASP A 220 -9.17 14.95 -35.06
CA ASP A 220 -10.13 15.89 -34.48
C ASP A 220 -10.19 15.93 -32.93
N GLY A 221 -9.42 15.09 -32.22
CA GLY A 221 -9.25 15.18 -30.76
C GLY A 221 -8.66 13.94 -30.10
N ASP A 222 -8.29 14.09 -28.82
CA ASP A 222 -7.76 13.01 -27.99
C ASP A 222 -8.85 11.99 -27.62
N ALA A 223 -8.52 10.69 -27.65
CA ALA A 223 -9.45 9.60 -27.34
C ALA A 223 -8.97 8.72 -26.19
N SER A 224 -9.88 8.29 -25.31
CA SER A 224 -9.57 7.34 -24.24
C SER A 224 -9.84 5.89 -24.63
N ILE A 225 -8.81 5.03 -24.46
CA ILE A 225 -8.90 3.58 -24.63
C ILE A 225 -8.95 2.96 -23.23
N SER A 226 -10.16 2.59 -22.81
CA SER A 226 -10.42 1.97 -21.50
C SER A 226 -10.34 0.44 -21.52
N ARG A 227 -10.41 -0.17 -22.71
CA ARG A 227 -10.48 -1.62 -22.91
C ARG A 227 -9.94 -2.00 -24.29
N LEU A 228 -9.21 -3.11 -24.36
CA LEU A 228 -8.75 -3.74 -25.59
C LEU A 228 -9.16 -5.22 -25.54
N ASP A 229 -9.88 -5.69 -26.55
CA ASP A 229 -10.26 -7.10 -26.73
C ASP A 229 -9.45 -7.65 -27.93
N LEU A 230 -8.62 -8.67 -27.71
CA LEU A 230 -7.77 -9.27 -28.75
C LEU A 230 -8.19 -10.71 -29.02
N ALA A 231 -8.47 -11.04 -30.28
CA ALA A 231 -8.94 -12.35 -30.70
C ALA A 231 -7.84 -13.14 -31.43
N PHE A 232 -7.40 -14.26 -30.86
CA PHE A 232 -6.40 -15.13 -31.47
C PHE A 232 -7.06 -16.20 -32.36
N THR A 233 -6.74 -16.18 -33.65
CA THR A 233 -7.17 -17.19 -34.62
C THR A 233 -6.04 -18.17 -34.92
N SER A 234 -6.18 -19.43 -34.52
CA SER A 234 -5.17 -20.46 -34.81
C SER A 234 -5.30 -20.97 -36.25
N ALA A 235 -4.20 -20.96 -37.01
CA ALA A 235 -4.10 -21.63 -38.31
C ALA A 235 -3.88 -23.16 -38.16
N SER A 236 -3.82 -23.66 -36.93
CA SER A 236 -3.53 -25.06 -36.58
C SER A 236 -4.68 -25.66 -35.76
N SER A 237 -4.56 -26.93 -35.34
CA SER A 237 -5.47 -27.54 -34.37
C SER A 237 -5.09 -27.27 -32.91
N THR A 238 -4.06 -26.46 -32.65
CA THR A 238 -3.62 -26.08 -31.29
C THR A 238 -4.39 -24.85 -30.83
N SER A 239 -4.93 -24.91 -29.62
CA SER A 239 -5.66 -23.81 -28.99
C SER A 239 -4.71 -22.82 -28.33
N PRO A 240 -5.07 -21.53 -28.19
CA PRO A 240 -4.21 -20.53 -27.54
C PRO A 240 -3.82 -20.89 -26.09
N TRP A 241 -4.75 -21.41 -25.29
CA TRP A 241 -4.49 -21.89 -23.91
C TRP A 241 -3.61 -23.14 -23.83
N ASP A 242 -3.26 -23.78 -24.95
CA ASP A 242 -2.29 -24.87 -25.02
C ASP A 242 -0.90 -24.36 -25.48
N ALA A 243 -0.76 -23.06 -25.80
CA ALA A 243 0.40 -22.46 -26.44
C ALA A 243 1.02 -21.28 -25.67
N PHE A 244 0.22 -20.49 -24.93
CA PHE A 244 0.67 -19.31 -24.20
C PHE A 244 0.37 -19.43 -22.70
N GLU A 245 1.28 -18.93 -21.85
CA GLU A 245 1.06 -18.86 -20.39
C GLU A 245 0.44 -17.51 -19.98
N ASN A 246 0.99 -16.38 -20.44
CA ASN A 246 0.50 -15.02 -20.16
C ASN A 246 0.53 -14.17 -21.45
N PHE A 247 -0.29 -13.12 -21.51
CA PHE A 247 -0.15 -12.02 -22.46
C PHE A 247 0.12 -10.70 -21.73
N SER A 248 1.13 -9.95 -22.17
CA SER A 248 1.44 -8.61 -21.67
C SER A 248 1.19 -7.55 -22.74
N LEU A 249 0.61 -6.41 -22.34
CA LEU A 249 0.40 -5.24 -23.18
C LEU A 249 1.45 -4.20 -22.82
N TRP A 250 2.23 -3.77 -23.81
CA TRP A 250 3.29 -2.77 -23.67
C TRP A 250 2.94 -1.53 -24.50
N VAL A 251 3.30 -0.37 -23.97
CA VAL A 251 3.19 0.92 -24.68
C VAL A 251 4.48 1.69 -24.42
N ASP A 252 5.12 2.17 -25.50
CA ASP A 252 6.39 2.90 -25.48
C ASP A 252 7.54 2.20 -24.71
N GLY A 253 7.52 0.87 -24.64
CA GLY A 253 8.52 0.05 -23.98
C GLY A 253 8.31 -0.17 -22.47
N GLU A 254 7.14 0.18 -21.91
CA GLU A 254 6.74 -0.21 -20.55
C GLU A 254 5.45 -1.06 -20.55
N MET A 255 5.44 -2.12 -19.73
CA MET A 255 4.27 -3.00 -19.58
C MET A 255 3.17 -2.29 -18.79
N ILE A 256 2.00 -2.12 -19.41
CA ILE A 256 0.85 -1.42 -18.83
C ILE A 256 -0.25 -2.37 -18.33
N ALA A 257 -0.31 -3.59 -18.85
CA ALA A 257 -1.22 -4.63 -18.39
C ALA A 257 -0.65 -6.03 -18.64
N GLU A 258 -1.12 -7.01 -17.87
CA GLU A 258 -0.80 -8.43 -18.01
C GLU A 258 -2.10 -9.22 -17.79
N HIS A 259 -2.25 -10.34 -18.50
CA HIS A 259 -3.43 -11.20 -18.47
C HIS A 259 -3.01 -12.67 -18.52
N ASP A 260 -3.41 -13.44 -17.51
CA ASP A 260 -3.15 -14.88 -17.44
C ASP A 260 -3.83 -15.61 -18.62
N ALA A 261 -3.16 -16.60 -19.20
CA ALA A 261 -3.56 -17.23 -20.47
C ALA A 261 -3.35 -18.76 -20.51
N ASP A 262 -2.93 -19.36 -19.39
CA ASP A 262 -2.57 -20.78 -19.24
C ASP A 262 -3.77 -21.74 -19.18
N SER A 263 -4.99 -21.19 -19.12
CA SER A 263 -6.22 -21.98 -19.04
C SER A 263 -7.31 -21.45 -19.96
N LYS A 264 -8.16 -22.37 -20.45
CA LYS A 264 -9.36 -22.04 -21.23
C LYS A 264 -10.34 -21.11 -20.49
N SER A 265 -10.26 -21.02 -19.16
CA SER A 265 -11.12 -20.15 -18.35
C SER A 265 -10.81 -18.65 -18.53
N ASP A 266 -9.59 -18.33 -18.97
CA ASP A 266 -9.08 -16.96 -18.98
C ASP A 266 -9.37 -16.24 -20.31
N TYR A 267 -9.88 -17.00 -21.29
CA TYR A 267 -10.36 -16.50 -22.57
C TYR A 267 -11.88 -16.29 -22.55
N LEU A 268 -12.33 -15.26 -23.25
CA LEU A 268 -13.73 -14.94 -23.47
C LEU A 268 -14.21 -15.58 -24.77
N GLY A 269 -15.36 -16.25 -24.76
CA GLY A 269 -15.97 -16.79 -25.98
C GLY A 269 -16.62 -18.15 -25.76
N ASP A 270 -17.06 -18.77 -26.87
CA ASP A 270 -17.26 -20.20 -26.95
C ASP A 270 -15.98 -20.91 -27.43
N GLU A 271 -16.04 -22.23 -27.64
CA GLU A 271 -14.88 -23.12 -27.53
C GLU A 271 -13.80 -22.99 -28.62
N GLU A 272 -13.95 -22.07 -29.58
CA GLU A 272 -13.04 -21.86 -30.72
C GLU A 272 -12.44 -20.43 -30.76
N ASP A 273 -13.08 -19.46 -30.13
CA ASP A 273 -12.68 -18.04 -30.15
C ASP A 273 -11.76 -17.70 -28.97
N GLY A 274 -10.45 -17.70 -29.19
CA GLY A 274 -9.46 -17.35 -28.16
C GLY A 274 -9.36 -15.84 -27.93
N VAL A 275 -10.35 -15.22 -27.28
CA VAL A 275 -10.34 -13.77 -27.03
C VAL A 275 -9.82 -13.44 -25.64
N ILE A 276 -8.77 -12.62 -25.53
CA ILE A 276 -8.35 -12.00 -24.26
C ILE A 276 -8.88 -10.58 -24.13
N ARG A 277 -8.92 -10.04 -22.91
CA ARG A 277 -9.41 -8.68 -22.64
C ARG A 277 -8.56 -7.97 -21.60
N PHE A 278 -7.91 -6.90 -22.02
CA PHE A 278 -7.36 -5.91 -21.11
C PHE A 278 -8.43 -4.85 -20.79
N SER A 279 -8.59 -4.48 -19.52
CA SER A 279 -9.62 -3.55 -19.04
C SER A 279 -9.06 -2.62 -17.97
N GLY A 280 -9.61 -1.40 -17.86
CA GLY A 280 -9.08 -0.39 -16.94
C GLY A 280 -7.74 0.16 -17.43
N LEU A 281 -7.56 0.22 -18.75
CA LEU A 281 -6.33 0.68 -19.39
C LEU A 281 -6.12 2.19 -19.21
N ASP A 282 -7.21 2.96 -19.21
CA ASP A 282 -7.26 4.42 -19.06
C ASP A 282 -6.16 5.18 -19.84
N LEU A 283 -5.83 4.62 -21.02
CA LEU A 283 -4.91 5.23 -21.97
C LEU A 283 -5.61 6.39 -22.65
N VAL A 284 -4.84 7.44 -22.97
CA VAL A 284 -5.30 8.53 -23.83
C VAL A 284 -4.36 8.57 -25.01
N ALA A 285 -4.91 8.25 -26.18
CA ALA A 285 -4.25 8.48 -27.46
C ALA A 285 -4.47 9.94 -27.83
N MET A 286 -3.38 10.66 -28.10
CA MET A 286 -3.41 12.07 -28.49
C MET A 286 -3.60 12.20 -30.00
N ASP A 287 -4.24 13.29 -30.44
CA ASP A 287 -4.33 13.70 -31.85
C ASP A 287 -2.93 13.86 -32.48
N GLY A 288 -2.76 13.40 -33.73
CA GLY A 288 -1.44 13.08 -34.34
C GLY A 288 -0.98 13.94 -35.53
#